data_AF-A0A975B3V7-F1
#
_entry.id   AF-A0A975B3V7-F1
#
_cell.length_a   1.000
_cell.length_b   1.000
_cell.length_c   1.000
_cell.angle_alpha   90.00
_cell.angle_beta   90.00
_cell.angle_gamma   90.00
#
_symmetry.space_group_name_H-M   'P 1'
#
loop_
_entity.id
_entity.type
_entity.pdbx_description
1 polymer ?
#
loop_
_entity_poly.entity_id
_entity_poly.type
_entity_poly.pdbx_seq_one_letter_code
_entity_poly.pdbx_strand_id
1 'polypeptide(L)'
;MEQIIRIRDIKLISIGNSKGVCIPKSLLKKYNFNDSLLLEETDNGLLLRSKNNKKLSWEDTYKSMAVEKEDWSDFDISISDGLGHEEF
;
A
#
# COMPACT_ATOMS: atom_id res chain seq x y z
N MET A 1 12.86 -3.61 2.78
CA MET A 1 11.77 -4.44 2.21
C MET A 1 11.90 -4.43 0.70
N GLU A 2 12.44 -5.50 0.13
CA GLU A 2 12.53 -5.63 -1.33
C GLU A 2 11.13 -5.83 -1.91
N GLN A 3 10.71 -4.93 -2.79
CA GLN A 3 9.45 -5.07 -3.51
C GLN A 3 9.63 -6.14 -4.58
N ILE A 4 8.96 -7.28 -4.43
CA ILE A 4 8.98 -8.34 -5.43
C ILE A 4 8.26 -7.83 -6.69
N ILE A 5 9.03 -7.50 -7.72
CA ILE A 5 8.49 -7.07 -9.02
C ILE A 5 7.99 -8.32 -9.77
N ARG A 6 6.70 -8.33 -10.12
CA ARG A 6 6.11 -9.38 -10.96
C ARG A 6 5.96 -8.88 -12.38
N ILE A 7 6.74 -9.44 -13.30
CA ILE A 7 6.71 -9.12 -14.72
C ILE A 7 5.79 -10.09 -15.45
N ARG A 8 4.97 -9.60 -16.38
CA ARG A 8 4.16 -10.41 -17.29
C ARG A 8 4.05 -9.69 -18.63
N ASP A 9 4.04 -10.46 -19.70
CA ASP A 9 3.72 -9.94 -21.03
C ASP A 9 2.24 -9.53 -21.10
N ILE A 10 2.01 -8.35 -21.68
CA ILE A 10 0.67 -7.80 -21.92
C ILE A 10 0.57 -7.35 -23.37
N LYS A 11 -0.62 -7.52 -23.96
CA LYS A 11 -0.88 -7.07 -25.33
C LYS A 11 -1.27 -5.59 -25.35
N LEU A 12 -0.71 -4.86 -26.30
CA LEU A 12 -1.19 -3.54 -26.69
C LEU A 12 -2.37 -3.69 -27.65
N ILE A 13 -3.46 -2.99 -27.36
CA ILE A 13 -4.67 -2.92 -28.19
C ILE A 13 -4.77 -1.54 -28.82
N SER A 14 -5.23 -1.45 -30.07
CA SER A 14 -5.45 -0.16 -30.73
C SER A 14 -6.78 0.45 -30.25
N ILE A 15 -6.74 1.73 -29.88
CA ILE A 15 -7.90 2.52 -29.46
C ILE A 15 -7.89 3.80 -30.30
N GLY A 16 -8.50 3.76 -31.49
CA GLY A 16 -8.42 4.87 -32.45
C GLY A 16 -6.96 5.17 -32.84
N ASN A 17 -6.52 6.42 -32.67
CA ASN A 17 -5.14 6.84 -32.90
C ASN A 17 -4.18 6.55 -31.73
N SER A 18 -4.68 5.92 -30.67
CA SER A 18 -3.93 5.61 -29.45
C SER A 18 -3.74 4.09 -29.30
N LYS A 19 -2.91 3.70 -28.33
CA LYS A 19 -2.80 2.31 -27.87
C LYS A 19 -3.18 2.23 -26.40
N GLY A 20 -3.85 1.14 -26.03
CA GLY A 20 -4.17 0.81 -24.65
C GLY A 20 -3.56 -0.52 -24.24
N VAL A 21 -3.49 -0.75 -22.93
CA VAL A 21 -3.11 -2.03 -22.34
C VAL A 21 -4.33 -2.68 -21.71
N CYS A 22 -4.51 -3.99 -21.90
CA CYS A 22 -5.59 -4.73 -21.25
C CYS A 22 -5.15 -5.22 -19.88
N ILE A 23 -5.67 -4.61 -18.81
CA ILE A 23 -5.38 -5.01 -17.43
C ILE A 23 -6.44 -6.00 -16.96
N PRO A 24 -6.07 -7.21 -16.52
CA PRO A 24 -6.99 -8.18 -15.95
C PRO A 24 -7.81 -7.61 -14.79
N LYS A 25 -9.12 -7.92 -14.75
CA LYS A 25 -10.05 -7.46 -13.69
C LYS A 25 -9.57 -7.81 -12.27
N SER A 26 -8.84 -8.92 -12.10
CA SER A 26 -8.26 -9.31 -10.81
C SER A 26 -7.23 -8.31 -10.30
N LEU A 27 -6.41 -7.74 -11.19
CA LEU A 27 -5.44 -6.71 -10.83
C LEU A 27 -6.11 -5.37 -10.56
N LEU A 28 -7.13 -5.01 -11.35
CA LEU A 28 -7.91 -3.79 -11.11
C LEU A 28 -8.53 -3.80 -9.70
N LYS A 29 -9.16 -4.93 -9.31
CA LYS A 29 -9.71 -5.11 -7.95
C LYS A 29 -8.64 -5.08 -6.87
N LYS A 30 -7.52 -5.79 -7.06
CA LYS A 30 -6.44 -5.87 -6.07
C LYS A 30 -5.86 -4.49 -5.74
N TYR A 31 -5.70 -3.63 -6.75
CA TYR A 31 -5.13 -2.30 -6.57
C TYR A 31 -6.19 -1.19 -6.46
N ASN A 32 -7.46 -1.58 -6.33
CA ASN A 32 -8.60 -0.68 -6.19
C ASN A 32 -8.64 0.42 -7.27
N PHE A 33 -8.30 0.03 -8.50
CA PHE A 33 -8.34 0.88 -9.67
C PHE A 33 -9.80 1.03 -10.12
N ASN A 34 -10.33 2.25 -9.95
CA ASN A 34 -11.67 2.64 -10.35
C ASN A 34 -11.62 3.28 -11.74
N ASP A 35 -12.21 4.48 -11.89
CA ASP A 35 -12.43 5.11 -13.20
C ASP A 35 -11.25 5.93 -13.72
N SER A 36 -10.33 6.36 -12.85
CA SER A 36 -9.20 7.18 -13.26
C SER A 36 -7.90 6.76 -12.58
N LEU A 37 -6.83 6.75 -13.38
CA LEU A 37 -5.48 6.45 -12.99
C LEU A 37 -4.59 7.65 -13.31
N LEU A 38 -3.54 7.80 -12.52
CA LEU A 38 -2.43 8.68 -12.87
C LEU A 38 -1.40 7.85 -13.62
N LEU A 39 -0.91 8.43 -14.72
CA LEU A 39 0.17 7.88 -15.53
C LEU A 39 1.36 8.83 -15.41
N GLU A 40 2.47 8.31 -14.90
CA GLU A 40 3.71 9.06 -14.71
C GLU A 40 4.79 8.48 -15.62
N GLU A 41 5.47 9.36 -16.36
CA GLU A 41 6.69 9.01 -17.07
C GLU A 41 7.86 8.96 -16.08
N THR A 42 8.58 7.85 -16.10
CA THR A 42 9.78 7.59 -15.29
C THR A 42 10.89 7.08 -16.19
N ASP A 43 12.14 7.09 -15.72
CA ASP A 43 13.29 6.63 -16.51
C ASP A 43 13.17 5.17 -16.97
N ASN A 44 12.46 4.35 -16.20
CA ASN A 44 12.28 2.91 -16.46
C ASN A 44 10.94 2.59 -17.14
N GLY A 45 10.15 3.61 -17.53
CA GLY A 45 8.89 3.45 -18.25
C GLY A 45 7.70 4.17 -17.60
N LEU A 46 6.50 3.65 -17.83
CA LEU A 46 5.25 4.25 -17.38
C LEU A 46 4.78 3.65 -16.06
N LEU A 47 4.61 4.49 -15.04
CA LEU A 47 4.04 4.11 -13.76
C LEU A 47 2.55 4.46 -13.72
N LEU A 48 1.71 3.44 -13.55
CA LEU A 48 0.26 3.60 -13.32
C LEU A 48 -0.05 3.53 -11.83
N ARG A 49 -0.69 4.55 -11.28
CA ARG A 49 -1.12 4.58 -9.88
C ARG A 49 -2.57 5.06 -9.72
N SER A 50 -3.23 4.62 -8.65
CA SER A 50 -4.56 5.13 -8.31
C SER A 50 -4.47 6.61 -7.98
N LYS A 51 -5.40 7.41 -8.52
CA LYS A 51 -5.52 8.84 -8.20
C LYS A 51 -5.84 9.07 -6.72
N ASN A 52 -6.50 8.11 -6.08
CA ASN A 52 -7.00 8.21 -4.73
C ASN A 52 -6.41 7.08 -3.89
N ASN A 53 -5.10 7.14 -3.63
CA ASN A 53 -4.55 6.46 -2.47
C ASN A 53 -5.10 7.21 -1.25
N LYS A 54 -6.31 6.82 -0.81
CA LYS A 54 -6.79 7.06 0.55
C LYS A 54 -5.84 6.29 1.49
N LYS A 55 -4.58 6.73 1.60
CA LYS A 55 -3.90 6.64 2.87
C LYS A 55 -4.81 7.41 3.80
N LEU A 56 -5.30 6.75 4.85
CA LEU A 56 -5.98 7.44 5.93
C LEU A 56 -5.14 8.66 6.29
N SER A 57 -5.79 9.81 6.51
CA SER A 57 -5.11 10.92 7.18
C SER A 57 -4.50 10.36 8.47
N TRP A 58 -3.40 10.96 8.96
CA TRP A 58 -2.87 10.63 10.29
C TRP A 58 -3.98 10.69 11.35
N GLU A 59 -4.93 11.60 11.22
CA GLU A 59 -6.09 11.72 12.09
C GLU A 59 -7.03 10.50 12.02
N ASP A 60 -7.28 9.96 10.84
CA ASP A 60 -8.14 8.80 10.69
C ASP A 60 -7.42 7.52 11.15
N THR A 61 -6.11 7.43 10.93
CA THR A 61 -5.26 6.33 11.44
C THR A 61 -5.25 6.35 12.97
N TYR A 62 -5.08 7.52 13.58
CA TYR A 62 -5.12 7.70 15.04
C TYR A 62 -6.48 7.31 15.63
N LYS A 63 -7.58 7.70 14.99
CA LYS A 63 -8.92 7.29 15.43
C LYS A 63 -9.12 5.78 15.33
N SER A 64 -8.64 5.14 14.26
CA SER A 64 -8.71 3.69 14.12
C SER A 64 -7.91 2.98 15.20
N MET A 65 -6.69 3.43 15.51
CA MET A 65 -5.87 2.91 16.61
C MET A 65 -6.53 3.11 17.98
N ALA A 66 -7.23 4.24 18.20
CA ALA A 66 -7.94 4.49 19.46
C ALA A 66 -9.20 3.61 19.63
N VAL A 67 -9.78 3.12 18.53
CA VAL A 67 -10.95 2.23 18.54
C VAL A 67 -10.54 0.77 18.64
N GLU A 68 -9.40 0.39 18.06
CA GLU A 68 -8.79 -0.91 18.29
C GLU A 68 -8.29 -0.99 19.73
N LYS A 69 -8.94 -1.84 20.54
CA LYS A 69 -8.41 -2.25 21.85
C LYS A 69 -7.28 -3.26 21.62
N GLU A 70 -6.14 -2.76 21.18
CA GLU A 70 -4.93 -3.57 21.05
C GLU A 70 -4.49 -4.02 22.45
N ASP A 71 -4.35 -5.34 22.60
CA ASP A 71 -3.81 -5.96 23.80
C ASP A 71 -2.30 -6.01 23.68
N TRP A 72 -1.63 -5.09 24.36
CA TRP A 72 -0.18 -4.95 24.38
C TRP A 72 0.49 -5.73 25.52
N SER A 73 -0.25 -6.62 26.20
CA SER A 73 0.27 -7.42 27.32
C SER A 73 1.46 -8.32 26.97
N ASP A 74 1.66 -8.62 25.68
CA ASP A 74 2.83 -9.36 25.18
C ASP A 74 4.14 -8.56 25.29
N PHE A 75 4.07 -7.23 25.37
CA PHE A 75 5.25 -6.35 25.49
C PHE A 75 5.79 -6.27 26.93
N ASP A 76 4.98 -6.61 27.93
CA ASP A 76 5.38 -6.66 29.35
C ASP A 76 6.43 -7.75 29.64
N ILE A 77 6.56 -8.73 28.74
CA ILE A 77 7.56 -9.81 28.86
C ILE A 77 8.98 -9.25 28.75
N SER A 78 9.17 -8.11 28.06
CA SER A 78 10.48 -7.47 27.94
C SER A 78 10.96 -6.77 29.22
N ILE A 79 10.08 -6.45 30.19
CA ILE A 79 10.52 -5.84 31.46
C ILE A 79 11.35 -6.84 32.31
N SER A 80 11.27 -8.13 32.00
CA SER A 80 12.05 -9.18 32.66
C SER A 80 13.54 -9.22 32.27
N ASP A 81 14.00 -8.44 31.28
CA ASP A 81 15.38 -8.51 30.76
C ASP A 81 16.40 -7.57 31.46
N GLY A 82 16.03 -6.98 32.60
CA GLY A 82 17.02 -6.57 33.61
C GLY A 82 17.09 -5.08 33.95
N LEU A 83 16.03 -4.30 33.75
CA LEU A 83 15.91 -2.98 34.38
C LEU A 83 15.08 -3.06 35.66
N GLY A 84 15.55 -3.87 36.60
CA GLY A 84 15.04 -3.90 37.96
C GLY A 84 15.46 -2.63 38.71
N HIS A 85 14.51 -1.69 38.84
CA HIS A 85 14.31 -0.82 40.01
C HIS A 85 15.59 -0.33 40.74
N GLU A 86 16.16 0.80 40.32
CA GLU A 86 16.94 1.64 41.26
C GLU A 86 15.95 2.54 42.01
N GLU A 87 15.57 2.11 43.22
CA GLU A 87 14.95 3.00 44.21
C GLU A 87 15.99 4.03 44.66
N PHE A 88 15.72 5.32 44.42
CA PHE A 88 16.41 6.45 45.03
C PHE A 88 15.71 6.89 46.31
#